data_AF-A0A803L1B6-F1
#
_entry.id   AF-A0A803L1B6-F1
#
_cell.length_a   1.000
_cell.length_b   1.000
_cell.length_c   1.000
_cell.angle_alpha   90.00
_cell.angle_beta   90.00
_cell.angle_gamma   90.00
#
_symmetry.space_group_name_H-M   'P 1'
#
loop_
_entity.id
_entity.type
_entity.pdbx_description
1 polymer ?
#
loop_
_entity_poly.entity_id
_entity_poly.type
_entity_poly.pdbx_seq_one_letter_code
_entity_poly.pdbx_strand_id
1 'polypeptide(L)'
;MWGLREGECGGAKELRRRTVKRFEQDFESAEKEERERVEIVIKNLYSPDLKFGWGIHIVQEIKLLANKSDRQILDDAILELLNIGMLRETAAESIYKERCIAVDDGPSWAKYMSISGSPDDEYDIITLQYTEEGLLTVDENREGRAAAFGDDIAIECLSTEFKREIFVVQAHGSDAMVDEDNCVFFLPHRPRGGEITGPPLFLFMKGTGWCGAGADHYEPLIAHPSSPVSQEKVGFVL
;
A
#
# COMPACT_ATOMS: atom_id res chain seq x y z
N MET A 1 -4.02 -8.78 -19.79
CA MET A 1 -2.74 -8.47 -19.12
C MET A 1 -2.20 -9.63 -18.28
N TRP A 2 -3.07 -10.40 -17.61
CA TRP A 2 -2.68 -11.48 -16.69
C TRP A 2 -2.68 -12.90 -17.28
N GLY A 3 -2.77 -13.06 -18.61
CA GLY A 3 -2.89 -14.39 -19.24
C GLY A 3 -4.23 -15.11 -18.99
N LEU A 4 -5.17 -14.44 -18.33
CA LEU A 4 -6.53 -14.90 -18.08
C LEU A 4 -7.45 -14.55 -19.25
N ARG A 5 -8.45 -15.40 -19.56
CA ARG A 5 -9.47 -15.12 -20.59
C ARG A 5 -10.26 -13.84 -20.24
N GLU A 6 -10.79 -13.14 -21.23
CA GLU A 6 -11.78 -12.07 -20.98
C GLU A 6 -12.92 -12.64 -20.12
N GLY A 7 -13.07 -12.14 -18.88
CA GLY A 7 -14.02 -12.64 -17.88
C GLY A 7 -13.41 -13.37 -16.67
N GLU A 8 -12.14 -13.79 -16.72
CA GLU A 8 -11.45 -14.47 -15.60
C GLU A 8 -10.65 -13.52 -14.70
N CYS A 9 -10.32 -12.32 -15.19
CA CYS A 9 -9.77 -11.26 -14.35
C CYS A 9 -10.94 -10.58 -13.63
N GLY A 10 -11.30 -11.09 -12.45
CA GLY A 10 -12.22 -10.35 -11.59
C GLY A 10 -11.69 -8.93 -11.37
N GLY A 11 -12.59 -7.96 -11.21
CA GLY A 11 -12.21 -6.55 -11.07
C GLY A 11 -11.30 -6.29 -9.86
N ALA A 12 -10.97 -5.02 -9.60
CA ALA A 12 -10.03 -4.63 -8.54
C ALA A 12 -10.28 -5.31 -7.17
N LYS A 13 -11.55 -5.57 -6.82
CA LYS A 13 -11.94 -6.30 -5.60
C LYS A 13 -11.44 -7.75 -5.57
N GLU A 14 -11.52 -8.47 -6.68
CA GLU A 14 -11.03 -9.85 -6.78
C GLU A 14 -9.50 -9.91 -6.76
N LEU A 15 -8.85 -8.96 -7.45
CA LEU A 15 -7.38 -8.86 -7.41
C LEU A 15 -6.89 -8.69 -5.97
N ARG A 16 -7.46 -7.72 -5.26
CA ARG A 16 -7.20 -7.47 -3.83
C ARG A 16 -7.43 -8.71 -2.98
N ARG A 17 -8.57 -9.39 -3.16
CA ARG A 17 -8.90 -10.61 -2.42
C ARG A 17 -7.87 -11.73 -2.63
N ARG A 18 -7.39 -11.91 -3.87
CA ARG A 18 -6.33 -12.89 -4.17
C ARG A 18 -5.00 -12.51 -3.55
N THR A 19 -4.63 -11.22 -3.61
CA THR A 19 -3.41 -10.71 -2.97
C THR A 19 -3.42 -10.95 -1.48
N VAL A 20 -4.51 -10.60 -0.78
CA VAL A 20 -4.62 -10.85 0.68
C VAL A 20 -4.54 -12.35 0.98
N LYS A 21 -5.29 -13.17 0.24
CA LYS A 21 -5.24 -14.62 0.44
C LYS A 21 -3.84 -15.20 0.22
N ARG A 22 -3.12 -14.70 -0.79
CA ARG A 22 -1.74 -15.10 -1.06
C ARG A 22 -0.82 -14.69 0.08
N PHE A 23 -0.94 -13.44 0.55
CA PHE A 23 -0.19 -12.94 1.70
C PHE A 23 -0.40 -13.82 2.93
N GLU A 24 -1.66 -14.13 3.29
CA GLU A 24 -1.96 -14.97 4.45
C GLU A 24 -1.31 -16.36 4.34
N GLN A 25 -1.39 -16.99 3.17
CA GLN A 25 -0.75 -18.29 2.91
C GLN A 25 0.77 -18.23 3.06
N ASP A 26 1.39 -17.23 2.44
CA ASP A 26 2.84 -17.07 2.46
C ASP A 26 3.31 -16.72 3.87
N PHE A 27 2.60 -15.85 4.58
CA PHE A 27 2.90 -15.44 5.96
C PHE A 27 2.73 -16.58 6.96
N GLU A 28 1.67 -17.38 6.87
CA GLU A 28 1.47 -18.55 7.75
C GLU A 28 2.51 -19.64 7.52
N SER A 29 2.96 -19.82 6.27
CA SER A 29 3.95 -20.83 5.91
C SER A 29 5.40 -20.38 6.12
N ALA A 30 5.64 -19.08 6.31
CA ALA A 30 6.96 -18.51 6.43
C ALA A 30 7.68 -18.89 7.74
N GLU A 31 8.99 -19.06 7.62
CA GLU A 31 9.88 -19.23 8.77
C GLU A 31 9.79 -18.02 9.70
N LYS A 32 10.11 -18.23 10.97
CA LYS A 32 9.97 -17.19 12.00
C LYS A 32 10.74 -15.91 11.63
N GLU A 33 11.98 -16.05 11.17
CA GLU A 33 12.82 -14.90 10.79
C GLU A 33 12.21 -14.09 9.63
N GLU A 34 11.58 -14.77 8.68
CA GLU A 34 10.93 -14.12 7.55
C GLU A 34 9.66 -13.38 7.97
N ARG A 35 8.85 -13.98 8.84
CA ARG A 35 7.69 -13.31 9.45
C ARG A 35 8.10 -12.06 10.21
N GLU A 36 9.14 -12.14 11.04
CA GLU A 36 9.67 -10.99 11.79
C GLU A 36 10.13 -9.86 10.85
N ARG A 37 10.75 -10.18 9.72
CA ARG A 37 11.12 -9.17 8.70
C ARG A 37 9.88 -8.52 8.09
N VAL A 38 8.86 -9.29 7.74
CA VAL A 38 7.61 -8.77 7.18
C VAL A 38 6.88 -7.89 8.20
N GLU A 39 6.81 -8.29 9.46
CA GLU A 39 6.24 -7.48 10.55
C GLU A 39 6.95 -6.14 10.70
N ILE A 40 8.28 -6.12 10.66
CA ILE A 40 9.07 -4.87 10.70
C ILE A 40 8.72 -3.98 9.51
N VAL A 41 8.60 -4.53 8.30
CA VAL A 41 8.23 -3.75 7.11
C VAL A 41 6.82 -3.17 7.25
N ILE A 42 5.83 -3.97 7.67
CA ILE A 42 4.46 -3.52 7.89
C ILE A 42 4.44 -2.37 8.90
N LYS A 43 5.12 -2.55 10.03
CA LYS A 43 5.20 -1.52 11.06
C LYS A 43 5.83 -0.23 10.53
N ASN A 44 6.92 -0.31 9.79
CA ASN A 44 7.57 0.87 9.23
C ASN A 44 6.71 1.61 8.20
N LEU A 45 5.86 0.90 7.45
CA LEU A 45 4.99 1.49 6.43
C LEU A 45 3.70 2.07 7.02
N TYR A 46 3.13 1.42 8.03
CA TYR A 46 1.75 1.69 8.46
C TYR A 46 1.61 2.16 9.91
N SER A 47 2.63 1.96 10.74
CA SER A 47 2.65 2.41 12.14
C SER A 47 4.08 2.72 12.59
N PRO A 48 4.77 3.68 11.93
CA PRO A 48 6.18 3.97 12.19
C PRO A 48 6.42 4.54 13.60
N ASP A 49 7.67 4.46 14.07
CA ASP A 49 8.08 5.13 15.31
C ASP A 49 8.24 6.64 15.07
N LEU A 50 7.28 7.41 15.58
CA LEU A 50 7.23 8.87 15.47
C LEU A 50 8.42 9.60 16.15
N LYS A 51 9.27 8.90 16.90
CA LYS A 51 10.51 9.49 17.46
C LYS A 51 11.65 9.55 16.44
N PHE A 52 11.56 8.82 15.34
CA PHE A 52 12.61 8.70 14.33
C PHE A 52 12.02 8.86 12.92
N GLY A 53 12.87 8.84 11.88
CA GLY A 53 12.41 8.74 10.48
C GLY A 53 12.00 10.06 9.78
N TRP A 54 12.05 11.21 10.47
CA TRP A 54 11.71 12.53 9.92
C TRP A 54 12.64 13.02 8.79
N GLY A 55 13.80 12.37 8.59
CA GLY A 55 14.73 12.69 7.50
C GLY A 55 14.31 12.17 6.12
N ILE A 56 13.23 11.37 6.02
CA ILE A 56 12.73 10.81 4.76
C ILE A 56 11.54 11.60 4.22
N HIS A 57 10.59 11.95 5.11
CA HIS A 57 9.42 12.76 4.77
C HIS A 57 8.97 13.57 5.99
N ILE A 58 8.44 14.77 5.73
CA ILE A 58 8.00 15.71 6.79
C ILE A 58 6.68 15.32 7.45
N VAL A 59 5.93 14.40 6.82
CA VAL A 59 4.69 13.83 7.34
C VAL A 59 4.83 12.32 7.50
N GLN A 60 4.46 11.79 8.65
CA GLN A 60 4.32 10.35 8.88
C GLN A 60 2.87 9.99 9.16
N GLU A 61 2.47 8.79 8.79
CA GLU A 61 1.09 8.32 8.93
C GLU A 61 1.03 7.07 9.79
N ILE A 62 0.06 7.03 10.71
CA ILE A 62 -0.34 5.81 11.41
C ILE A 62 -1.72 5.40 10.87
N LYS A 63 -1.82 4.17 10.38
CA LYS A 63 -3.08 3.57 9.94
C LYS A 63 -3.69 2.74 11.06
N LEU A 64 -4.96 3.00 11.33
CA LEU A 64 -5.77 2.28 12.29
C LEU A 64 -7.06 1.78 11.62
N LEU A 65 -7.59 0.66 12.09
CA LEU A 65 -8.83 0.06 11.62
C LEU A 65 -9.90 0.24 12.68
N ALA A 66 -10.93 1.03 12.36
CA ALA A 66 -12.12 1.18 13.19
C ALA A 66 -13.18 0.19 12.72
N ASN A 67 -13.68 -0.67 13.61
CA ASN A 67 -14.82 -1.52 13.26
C ASN A 67 -16.04 -0.64 12.96
N LYS A 68 -16.71 -0.86 11.82
CA LYS A 68 -17.90 -0.08 11.45
C LYS A 68 -19.01 -0.21 12.50
N SER A 69 -19.13 -1.35 13.17
CA SER A 69 -20.13 -1.53 14.25
C SER A 69 -19.89 -0.63 15.45
N ASP A 70 -18.64 -0.19 15.66
CA ASP A 70 -18.21 0.52 16.85
C ASP A 70 -18.14 2.04 16.63
N ARG A 71 -18.43 2.54 15.42
CA ARG A 71 -18.28 3.95 15.06
C ARG A 71 -19.05 4.89 15.98
N GLN A 72 -20.28 4.55 16.34
CA GLN A 72 -21.06 5.36 17.28
C GLN A 72 -20.39 5.41 18.66
N ILE A 73 -19.88 4.29 19.14
CA ILE A 73 -19.20 4.20 20.45
C ILE A 73 -17.91 5.02 20.44
N LEU A 74 -17.17 5.02 19.33
CA LEU A 74 -15.98 5.86 19.17
C LEU A 74 -16.36 7.36 19.17
N ASP A 75 -17.41 7.74 18.44
CA ASP A 75 -17.87 9.12 18.36
C ASP A 75 -18.35 9.64 19.72
N ASP A 76 -19.10 8.83 20.46
CA ASP A 76 -19.57 9.16 21.81
C ASP A 76 -18.39 9.36 22.77
N ALA A 77 -17.38 8.49 22.71
CA ALA A 77 -16.18 8.62 23.55
C ALA A 77 -15.34 9.86 23.22
N ILE A 78 -15.26 10.25 21.94
CA ILE A 78 -14.62 11.50 21.53
C ILE A 78 -15.41 12.69 22.07
N LEU A 79 -16.74 12.67 21.97
CA LEU A 79 -17.61 13.71 22.50
C LEU A 79 -17.47 13.86 24.02
N GLU A 80 -17.32 12.77 24.77
CA GLU A 80 -17.04 12.81 26.21
C GLU A 80 -15.75 13.59 26.53
N LEU A 81 -14.66 13.34 25.79
CA LEU A 81 -13.40 14.05 25.96
C LEU A 81 -13.50 15.53 25.54
N LEU A 82 -14.26 15.83 24.49
CA LEU A 82 -14.56 17.20 24.08
C LEU A 82 -15.32 17.97 25.17
N ASN A 83 -16.29 17.31 25.83
CA ASN A 83 -17.11 17.93 26.88
C ASN A 83 -16.32 18.31 28.14
N ILE A 84 -15.16 17.67 28.39
CA ILE A 84 -14.24 18.04 29.47
C ILE A 84 -13.15 19.05 29.02
N GLY A 85 -13.26 19.57 27.79
CA GLY A 85 -12.42 20.64 27.27
C GLY A 85 -11.20 20.20 26.46
N MET A 86 -11.11 18.92 26.07
CA MET A 86 -10.03 18.46 25.19
C MET A 86 -10.25 18.98 23.75
N LEU A 87 -9.16 19.24 23.02
CA LEU A 87 -9.23 19.54 21.58
C LEU A 87 -9.68 18.28 20.80
N ARG A 88 -10.39 18.48 19.69
CA ARG A 88 -10.98 17.38 18.90
C ARG A 88 -9.92 16.40 18.42
N GLU A 89 -8.82 16.91 17.89
CA GLU A 89 -7.74 16.13 17.31
C GLU A 89 -7.07 15.26 18.38
N THR A 90 -6.77 15.83 19.55
CA THR A 90 -6.21 15.10 20.70
C THR A 90 -7.17 14.06 21.25
N ALA A 91 -8.47 14.39 21.35
CA ALA A 91 -9.49 13.44 21.78
C ALA A 91 -9.62 12.27 20.80
N ALA A 92 -9.72 12.57 19.50
CA ALA A 92 -9.78 11.58 18.43
C ALA A 92 -8.54 10.68 18.42
N GLU A 93 -7.35 11.26 18.47
CA GLU A 93 -6.09 10.53 18.55
C GLU A 93 -6.07 9.54 19.72
N SER A 94 -6.45 10.02 20.91
CA SER A 94 -6.48 9.19 22.12
C SER A 94 -7.45 8.02 21.96
N ILE A 95 -8.69 8.29 21.54
CA ILE A 95 -9.72 7.26 21.41
C ILE A 95 -9.37 6.26 20.29
N TYR A 96 -8.90 6.73 19.15
CA TYR A 96 -8.55 5.83 18.05
C TYR A 96 -7.32 4.98 18.38
N LYS A 97 -6.27 5.53 18.98
CA LYS A 97 -5.11 4.72 19.42
C LYS A 97 -5.47 3.69 20.49
N GLU A 98 -6.41 4.01 21.38
CA GLU A 98 -6.83 3.10 22.44
C GLU A 98 -7.73 1.98 21.94
N ARG A 99 -8.64 2.28 21.00
CA ARG A 99 -9.78 1.40 20.68
C ARG A 99 -9.77 0.82 19.27
N CYS A 100 -9.00 1.40 18.34
CA CYS A 100 -8.87 0.85 16.99
C CYS A 100 -7.69 -0.12 16.89
N ILE A 101 -7.68 -0.93 15.84
CA ILE A 101 -6.59 -1.88 15.58
C ILE A 101 -5.50 -1.15 14.80
N ALA A 102 -4.28 -1.10 15.35
CA ALA A 102 -3.13 -0.60 14.58
C ALA A 102 -2.78 -1.56 13.45
N VAL A 103 -2.37 -1.02 12.31
CA VAL A 103 -1.81 -1.82 11.22
C VAL A 103 -0.30 -1.92 11.45
N ASP A 104 0.11 -2.90 12.25
CA ASP A 104 1.51 -3.06 12.70
C ASP A 104 2.03 -4.51 12.67
N ASP A 105 1.22 -5.44 12.16
CA ASP A 105 1.55 -6.86 12.01
C ASP A 105 0.89 -7.49 10.77
N GLY A 106 1.23 -8.74 10.46
CA GLY A 106 0.67 -9.47 9.32
C GLY A 106 -0.87 -9.54 9.32
N PRO A 107 -1.52 -10.03 10.40
CA PRO A 107 -2.98 -10.11 10.47
C PRO A 107 -3.70 -8.76 10.31
N SER A 108 -3.19 -7.69 10.91
CA SER A 108 -3.76 -6.34 10.77
C SER A 108 -3.56 -5.78 9.37
N TRP A 109 -2.41 -6.04 8.73
CA TRP A 109 -2.19 -5.70 7.31
C TRP A 109 -3.16 -6.43 6.38
N ALA A 110 -3.42 -7.73 6.61
CA ALA A 110 -4.39 -8.49 5.82
C ALA A 110 -5.81 -7.92 5.92
N LYS A 111 -6.21 -7.50 7.13
CA LYS A 111 -7.49 -6.78 7.35
C LYS A 111 -7.52 -5.44 6.63
N TYR A 112 -6.47 -4.63 6.79
CA TYR A 112 -6.34 -3.35 6.09
C TYR A 112 -6.45 -3.51 4.58
N MET A 113 -5.67 -4.43 4.01
CA MET A 113 -5.65 -4.68 2.58
C MET A 113 -6.93 -5.31 2.04
N SER A 114 -7.78 -5.88 2.89
CA SER A 114 -9.09 -6.38 2.49
C SER A 114 -10.11 -5.26 2.24
N ILE A 115 -9.88 -4.05 2.75
CA ILE A 115 -10.78 -2.90 2.60
C ILE A 115 -10.78 -2.46 1.14
N SER A 116 -11.92 -2.67 0.49
CA SER A 116 -12.11 -2.51 -0.96
C SER A 116 -12.84 -1.22 -1.35
N GLY A 117 -13.26 -0.44 -0.36
CA GLY A 117 -14.16 0.70 -0.52
C GLY A 117 -15.62 0.28 -0.70
N SER A 118 -15.96 -0.93 -0.23
CA SER A 118 -17.30 -1.50 -0.30
C SER A 118 -18.08 -1.09 0.94
N PRO A 119 -19.40 -0.84 0.84
CA PRO A 119 -20.24 -0.64 2.03
C PRO A 119 -20.15 -1.84 3.00
N ASP A 120 -19.98 -3.04 2.46
CA ASP A 120 -19.82 -4.30 3.20
C ASP A 120 -18.43 -4.50 3.86
N ASP A 121 -17.46 -3.60 3.66
CA ASP A 121 -16.16 -3.73 4.34
C ASP A 121 -16.38 -3.67 5.86
N GLU A 122 -15.71 -4.53 6.63
CA GLU A 122 -15.90 -4.64 8.09
C GLU A 122 -15.32 -3.43 8.85
N TYR A 123 -14.28 -2.81 8.31
CA TYR A 123 -13.53 -1.74 8.95
C TYR A 123 -13.51 -0.47 8.09
N ASP A 124 -13.54 0.68 8.76
CA ASP A 124 -13.14 1.96 8.20
C ASP A 124 -11.65 2.22 8.50
N ILE A 125 -10.96 2.92 7.59
CA ILE A 125 -9.56 3.31 7.79
C ILE A 125 -9.53 4.67 8.50
N ILE A 126 -8.77 4.75 9.59
CA ILE A 126 -8.41 6.01 10.22
C ILE A 126 -6.92 6.25 9.96
N THR A 127 -6.59 7.41 9.41
CA THR A 127 -5.20 7.84 9.23
C THR A 127 -4.90 9.00 10.18
N LEU A 128 -3.96 8.78 11.09
CA LEU A 128 -3.40 9.84 11.92
C LEU A 128 -2.14 10.38 11.23
N GLN A 129 -2.15 11.63 10.81
CA GLN A 129 -1.01 12.27 10.14
C GLN A 129 -0.23 13.11 11.15
N TYR A 130 1.08 12.93 11.22
CA TYR A 130 1.98 13.62 12.13
C TYR A 130 3.03 14.41 11.38
N THR A 131 3.41 15.54 11.96
CA THR A 131 4.71 16.19 11.71
C THR A 131 5.60 15.98 12.94
N GLU A 132 6.86 16.39 12.88
CA GLU A 132 7.77 16.35 14.03
C GLU A 132 7.22 17.14 15.24
N GLU A 133 6.35 18.13 14.99
CA GLU A 133 5.71 18.94 16.04
C GLU A 133 4.50 18.25 16.72
N GLY A 134 4.03 17.12 16.17
CA GLY A 134 2.89 16.37 16.70
C GLY A 134 1.82 16.07 15.65
N LEU A 135 0.63 15.69 16.12
CA LEU A 135 -0.49 15.35 15.26
C LEU A 135 -0.93 16.57 14.44
N LEU A 136 -0.90 16.41 13.11
CA LEU A 136 -1.32 17.42 12.15
C LEU A 136 -2.83 17.34 11.87
N THR A 137 -3.32 16.14 11.56
CA THR A 137 -4.73 15.92 11.21
C THR A 137 -5.13 14.47 11.37
N VAL A 138 -6.45 14.24 11.40
CA VAL A 138 -7.08 12.92 11.44
C VAL A 138 -7.97 12.78 10.22
N ASP A 139 -7.65 11.83 9.34
CA ASP A 139 -8.48 11.47 8.19
C ASP A 139 -9.30 10.22 8.52
N GLU A 140 -10.62 10.38 8.56
CA GLU A 140 -11.56 9.31 8.85
C GLU A 140 -12.23 8.89 7.55
N ASN A 141 -11.90 7.70 7.05
CA ASN A 141 -12.40 7.18 5.77
C ASN A 141 -13.87 6.71 5.82
N ARG A 142 -14.78 7.55 6.35
CA ARG A 142 -16.21 7.24 6.54
C ARG A 142 -16.96 7.03 5.24
N GLU A 143 -16.48 7.61 4.15
CA GLU A 143 -17.09 7.50 2.82
C GLU A 143 -16.74 6.17 2.13
N GLY A 144 -15.90 5.33 2.75
CA GLY A 144 -15.57 4.00 2.24
C GLY A 144 -14.64 4.05 1.02
N ARG A 145 -13.50 4.74 1.12
CA ARG A 145 -12.42 4.60 0.13
C ARG A 145 -11.68 3.28 0.33
N ALA A 146 -11.15 2.69 -0.74
CA ALA A 146 -10.33 1.49 -0.61
C ALA A 146 -9.00 1.80 0.10
N ALA A 147 -8.43 0.79 0.76
CA ALA A 147 -7.03 0.87 1.20
C ALA A 147 -6.12 1.14 0.00
N ALA A 148 -5.08 1.97 0.21
CA ALA A 148 -4.05 2.15 -0.79
C ALA A 148 -3.43 0.78 -1.13
N PHE A 149 -3.20 0.49 -2.41
CA PHE A 149 -2.87 -0.84 -2.90
C PHE A 149 -1.76 -0.77 -3.93
N GLY A 150 -0.70 -1.52 -3.69
CA GLY A 150 0.50 -1.50 -4.51
C GLY A 150 1.80 -1.29 -3.74
N ASP A 151 1.82 -1.49 -2.42
CA ASP A 151 3.09 -1.63 -1.71
C ASP A 151 3.86 -2.87 -2.19
N ASP A 152 5.16 -2.93 -1.88
CA ASP A 152 6.02 -4.04 -2.30
C ASP A 152 5.49 -5.39 -1.79
N ILE A 153 4.84 -5.42 -0.62
CA ILE A 153 4.19 -6.62 -0.06
C ILE A 153 3.09 -7.13 -1.00
N ALA A 154 2.17 -6.25 -1.42
CA ALA A 154 1.09 -6.59 -2.33
C ALA A 154 1.62 -7.01 -3.71
N ILE A 155 2.63 -6.33 -4.23
CA ILE A 155 3.22 -6.65 -5.54
C ILE A 155 3.95 -7.99 -5.50
N GLU A 156 4.67 -8.30 -4.42
CA GLU A 156 5.30 -9.60 -4.24
C GLU A 156 4.27 -10.73 -4.18
N CYS A 157 3.15 -10.52 -3.48
CA CYS A 157 2.03 -11.45 -3.47
C CYS A 157 1.43 -11.65 -4.87
N LEU A 158 1.26 -10.57 -5.65
CA LEU A 158 0.81 -10.67 -7.04
C LEU A 158 1.79 -11.43 -7.93
N SER A 159 3.10 -11.18 -7.76
CA SER A 159 4.17 -11.89 -8.47
C SER A 159 4.06 -13.40 -8.22
N THR A 160 3.88 -13.80 -6.97
CA THR A 160 3.70 -15.19 -6.56
C THR A 160 2.39 -15.79 -7.07
N GLU A 161 1.26 -15.09 -6.93
CA GLU A 161 -0.06 -15.55 -7.35
C GLU A 161 -0.12 -15.81 -8.87
N PHE A 162 0.47 -14.91 -9.66
CA PHE A 162 0.46 -15.02 -11.12
C PHE A 162 1.68 -15.74 -11.68
N LYS A 163 2.64 -16.15 -10.85
CA LYS A 163 3.88 -16.85 -11.23
C LYS A 163 4.65 -16.12 -12.35
N ARG A 164 4.77 -14.80 -12.20
CA ARG A 164 5.42 -13.91 -13.16
C ARG A 164 6.23 -12.87 -12.43
N GLU A 165 7.41 -12.57 -12.96
CA GLU A 165 8.19 -11.44 -12.48
C GLU A 165 7.44 -10.13 -12.74
N ILE A 166 7.43 -9.24 -11.76
CA ILE A 166 6.86 -7.90 -11.87
C ILE A 166 7.99 -6.91 -11.61
N PHE A 167 8.23 -6.02 -12.57
CA PHE A 167 9.20 -4.94 -12.47
C PHE A 167 8.43 -3.64 -12.32
N VAL A 168 8.57 -2.98 -11.16
CA VAL A 168 8.09 -1.62 -11.01
C VAL A 168 9.16 -0.67 -11.52
N VAL A 169 8.78 0.20 -12.44
CA VAL A 169 9.60 1.25 -13.02
C VAL A 169 9.13 2.57 -12.42
N GLN A 170 10.00 3.22 -11.67
CA GLN A 170 9.77 4.55 -11.12
C GLN A 170 10.69 5.53 -11.83
N ALA A 171 10.15 6.60 -12.38
CA ALA A 171 10.93 7.70 -12.93
C ALA A 171 10.71 8.94 -12.07
N HIS A 172 11.78 9.50 -11.50
CA HIS A 172 11.72 10.77 -10.79
C HIS A 172 12.00 11.92 -11.76
N GLY A 173 11.07 12.87 -11.80
CA GLY A 173 11.26 14.23 -12.28
C GLY A 173 10.41 15.12 -11.38
N SER A 174 10.96 16.25 -10.93
CA SER A 174 10.19 17.24 -10.18
C SER A 174 9.01 17.66 -11.04
N ASP A 175 7.77 17.47 -10.58
CA ASP A 175 6.55 18.07 -11.13
C ASP A 175 6.55 18.40 -12.64
N ALA A 176 6.77 17.39 -13.48
CA ALA A 176 6.75 17.54 -14.94
C ALA A 176 7.76 18.58 -15.52
N MET A 177 8.79 18.97 -14.76
CA MET A 177 9.92 19.77 -15.24
C MET A 177 11.10 18.85 -15.53
N VAL A 178 11.42 18.77 -16.81
CA VAL A 178 12.52 17.98 -17.37
C VAL A 178 13.83 18.71 -17.09
N ASP A 179 14.43 18.51 -15.91
CA ASP A 179 15.84 18.85 -15.67
C ASP A 179 16.67 17.56 -15.48
N GLU A 180 17.21 17.15 -16.63
CA GLU A 180 18.41 16.39 -17.01
C GLU A 180 18.99 15.20 -16.23
N ASP A 181 18.54 14.83 -15.02
CA ASP A 181 18.95 13.55 -14.39
C ASP A 181 17.72 12.73 -13.97
N ASN A 182 17.00 12.22 -14.97
CA ASN A 182 15.90 11.27 -14.74
C ASN A 182 16.45 9.98 -14.12
N CYS A 183 16.41 9.87 -12.79
CA CYS A 183 16.66 8.60 -12.11
C CYS A 183 15.50 7.65 -12.39
N VAL A 184 15.79 6.61 -13.16
CA VAL A 184 14.87 5.48 -13.36
C VAL A 184 15.27 4.36 -12.42
N PHE A 185 14.39 4.02 -11.49
CA PHE A 185 14.56 2.89 -10.59
C PHE A 185 13.75 1.69 -11.09
N PHE A 186 14.36 0.52 -10.98
CA PHE A 186 13.71 -0.77 -11.23
C PHE A 186 13.63 -1.54 -9.93
N LEU A 187 12.41 -1.84 -9.49
CA LEU A 187 12.14 -2.63 -8.29
C LEU A 187 11.63 -4.01 -8.73
N PRO A 188 12.50 -5.04 -8.76
CA PRO A 188 12.12 -6.36 -9.22
C PRO A 188 11.40 -7.15 -8.13
N HIS A 189 10.28 -7.76 -8.49
CA HIS A 189 9.48 -8.63 -7.63
C HIS A 189 9.36 -10.01 -8.27
N ARG A 190 9.92 -11.03 -7.61
CA ARG A 190 9.97 -12.40 -8.13
C ARG A 190 8.99 -13.31 -7.37
N PRO A 191 8.36 -14.31 -8.02
CA PRO A 191 7.50 -15.26 -7.33
C PRO A 191 8.26 -16.00 -6.22
N ARG A 192 7.65 -16.15 -5.04
CA ARG A 192 8.22 -16.94 -3.93
C ARG A 192 8.23 -18.42 -4.28
N GLY A 193 9.42 -19.04 -4.16
CA GLY A 193 9.62 -20.50 -4.22
C GLY A 193 9.17 -21.22 -5.51
N GLY A 194 8.86 -20.49 -6.58
CA GLY A 194 8.11 -21.01 -7.72
C GLY A 194 8.78 -20.86 -9.08
N GLU A 195 8.26 -21.61 -10.05
CA GLU A 195 8.56 -21.50 -11.47
C GLU A 195 7.91 -20.23 -12.06
N ILE A 196 8.65 -19.52 -12.91
CA ILE A 196 8.14 -18.39 -13.69
C ILE A 196 7.52 -18.95 -14.96
N THR A 197 6.21 -18.73 -15.14
CA THR A 197 5.41 -19.40 -16.18
C THR A 197 5.04 -18.48 -17.36
N GLY A 198 5.53 -17.25 -17.37
CA GLY A 198 5.26 -16.28 -18.43
C GLY A 198 6.28 -15.14 -18.47
N PRO A 199 6.19 -14.27 -19.49
CA PRO A 199 7.10 -13.12 -19.62
C PRO A 199 7.01 -12.18 -18.40
N PRO A 200 7.95 -11.27 -18.16
CA PRO A 200 7.81 -10.28 -17.07
C PRO A 200 6.67 -9.27 -17.32
N LEU A 201 6.12 -8.71 -16.25
CA LEU A 201 5.25 -7.54 -16.26
C LEU A 201 6.05 -6.30 -15.88
N PHE A 202 5.76 -5.18 -16.53
CA PHE A 202 6.34 -3.89 -16.20
C PHE A 202 5.22 -2.94 -15.79
N LEU A 203 5.32 -2.37 -14.60
CA LEU A 203 4.40 -1.39 -14.07
C LEU A 203 5.13 -0.06 -13.92
N PHE A 204 4.61 1.00 -14.52
CA PHE A 204 5.08 2.36 -14.29
C PHE A 204 4.38 2.95 -13.09
N MET A 205 5.15 3.31 -12.08
CA MET A 205 4.68 3.97 -10.87
C MET A 205 4.77 5.48 -11.08
N LYS A 206 3.62 6.14 -11.29
CA LYS A 206 3.53 7.59 -11.32
C LYS A 206 3.59 8.09 -9.89
N GLY A 207 4.72 8.70 -9.51
CA GLY A 207 4.86 9.32 -8.19
C GLY A 207 3.85 10.45 -8.04
N THR A 208 2.92 10.31 -7.09
CA THR A 208 1.85 11.30 -6.86
C THR A 208 2.26 12.43 -5.90
N GLY A 209 3.53 12.86 -5.97
CA GLY A 209 4.15 13.62 -4.88
C GLY A 209 4.41 12.67 -3.71
N TRP A 210 5.67 12.39 -3.42
CA TRP A 210 6.09 11.37 -2.46
C TRP A 210 5.49 11.64 -1.07
N CYS A 211 4.43 10.94 -0.72
CA CYS A 211 4.03 10.68 0.66
C CYS A 211 4.20 9.17 0.85
N GLY A 212 5.17 8.73 1.64
CA GLY A 212 5.61 7.33 1.77
C GLY A 212 4.58 6.34 2.34
N ALA A 213 3.34 6.39 1.86
CA ALA A 213 2.16 5.69 2.35
C ALA A 213 1.46 4.84 1.25
N GLY A 214 2.14 4.54 0.14
CA GLY A 214 1.71 3.51 -0.81
C GLY A 214 0.47 3.86 -1.66
N ALA A 215 0.26 5.14 -2.00
CA ALA A 215 -0.85 5.62 -2.81
C ALA A 215 -0.50 5.84 -4.30
N ASP A 216 0.60 5.24 -4.76
CA ASP A 216 1.09 5.48 -6.11
C ASP A 216 0.20 4.86 -7.19
N HIS A 217 0.07 5.57 -8.30
CA HIS A 217 -0.72 5.12 -9.42
C HIS A 217 0.14 4.25 -10.34
N TYR A 218 -0.27 3.00 -10.54
CA TYR A 218 0.42 2.06 -11.42
C TYR A 218 -0.25 1.97 -12.79
N GLU A 219 0.53 2.19 -13.84
CA GLU A 219 0.12 1.97 -15.22
C GLU A 219 0.93 0.86 -15.86
N PRO A 220 0.33 0.01 -16.70
CA PRO A 220 1.08 -1.01 -17.42
C PRO A 220 2.03 -0.37 -18.45
N LEU A 221 3.30 -0.78 -18.43
CA LEU A 221 4.22 -0.46 -19.52
C LEU A 221 4.04 -1.48 -20.64
N ILE A 222 3.49 -1.02 -21.76
CA ILE A 222 3.29 -1.83 -22.95
C ILE A 222 4.36 -1.44 -23.97
N ALA A 223 5.28 -2.35 -24.24
CA ALA A 223 6.23 -2.19 -25.33
C ALA A 223 5.52 -2.39 -26.68
N HIS A 224 5.72 -1.45 -27.60
CA HIS A 224 5.28 -1.60 -28.98
C HIS A 224 6.49 -1.93 -29.87
N PRO A 225 6.37 -2.90 -30.78
CA PRO A 225 7.43 -3.16 -31.75
C PRO A 225 7.61 -1.92 -32.62
N SER A 226 8.79 -1.31 -32.55
CA SER A 226 9.17 -0.25 -33.48
C SER A 226 9.88 -0.87 -34.68
N SER A 227 9.72 -0.26 -35.86
CA SER A 227 10.60 -0.60 -36.98
C SER A 227 12.05 -0.32 -36.55
N PRO A 228 13.01 -1.20 -36.83
CA PRO A 228 14.39 -0.97 -36.41
C PRO A 228 14.92 0.32 -37.03
N VAL A 229 15.01 1.38 -36.23
CA VAL A 229 15.47 2.71 -36.67
C VAL A 229 17.01 2.80 -36.61
N SER A 230 17.66 1.99 -35.77
CA SER A 230 19.12 1.87 -35.64
C SER A 230 19.46 0.64 -34.79
N GLN A 231 20.55 -0.09 -35.09
CA GLN A 231 21.02 -1.24 -34.29
C GLN A 231 21.48 -0.87 -32.88
N GLU A 232 21.77 0.41 -32.61
CA GLU A 232 22.37 0.85 -31.35
C GLU A 232 21.34 1.19 -30.24
N LYS A 233 20.04 1.23 -30.56
CA LYS A 233 18.98 1.68 -29.63
C LYS A 233 17.76 0.76 -29.60
N VAL A 234 17.96 -0.55 -29.73
CA VAL A 234 16.86 -1.53 -29.65
C VAL A 234 17.23 -2.68 -28.72
N GLY A 235 16.34 -3.02 -27.79
CA GLY A 235 16.38 -4.30 -27.10
C GLY A 235 15.84 -5.39 -28.02
N PHE A 236 16.62 -6.44 -28.26
CA PHE A 236 16.16 -7.60 -29.01
C PHE A 236 15.33 -8.50 -28.09
N VAL A 237 14.07 -8.70 -28.42
CA VAL A 237 13.23 -9.75 -27.80
C VAL A 237 13.36 -10.97 -28.72
N LEU A 238 14.06 -12.01 -28.23
CA LEU A 238 14.22 -13.30 -28.91
C LEU A 238 13.09 -14.27 -28.52
#